data_AF-A0A7S2FQZ9-F1
#
_entry.id   AF-A0A7S2FQZ9-F1
#
_cell.length_a   1.000
_cell.length_b   1.000
_cell.length_c   1.000
_cell.angle_alpha   90.00
_cell.angle_beta   90.00
_cell.angle_gamma   90.00
#
_symmetry.space_group_name_H-M   'P 1'
#
loop_
_entity.id
_entity.type
_entity.pdbx_description
1 polymer ?
#
loop_
_entity_poly.entity_id
_entity_poly.type
_entity_poly.pdbx_seq_one_letter_code
_entity_poly.pdbx_strand_id
1 'polypeptide(L)'
;GAPDVSGGGGGNVPQPVLSTRRKQQLDVDFRCVFLCPEDRRAYFHRVDIRSEELILSGLLEETSKLLSAGIISGDSMAARAIGYKQAIDYLTRPDYTPQDSGSFGDFFRMMSTATRNYATQQLKWFRKDAAFIFLPVATTTTTTVDDDDDDDSPRGGVHETRDKVVELWRLPRAEYEERLKDASQCDIRDQLVAQGKTMRTYAQKLTHLSEGSDCHQSVLTQADQCTERIRAERITLAPKTSAIVPPSAHSHAMPPGLSPPTTTTATPEEAVASFTRQTPADPRNRIDQK
;
A
#
# COMPACT_ATOMS: atom_id res chain seq x y z
N GLY A 1 35.86 -26.67 55.92
CA GLY A 1 35.41 -26.39 54.54
C GLY A 1 33.99 -26.85 54.43
N ALA A 2 33.09 -25.98 53.97
CA ALA A 2 31.67 -26.26 53.80
C ALA A 2 31.41 -27.40 52.80
N PRO A 3 30.20 -27.97 52.81
CA PRO A 3 29.47 -28.08 51.56
C PRO A 3 28.11 -27.38 51.66
N ASP A 4 27.88 -26.49 50.70
CA ASP A 4 26.65 -25.74 50.48
C ASP A 4 25.69 -26.57 49.61
N VAL A 5 24.41 -26.52 49.98
CA VAL A 5 23.28 -27.16 49.31
C VAL A 5 22.53 -26.06 48.58
N SER A 6 22.33 -26.19 47.26
CA SER A 6 21.35 -25.40 46.53
C SER A 6 20.91 -26.13 45.26
N GLY A 7 19.67 -26.61 45.27
CA GLY A 7 18.97 -27.10 44.09
C GLY A 7 18.35 -25.96 43.27
N GLY A 8 18.00 -26.25 42.02
CA GLY A 8 17.24 -25.35 41.17
C GLY A 8 17.08 -25.90 39.76
N GLY A 9 15.94 -26.52 39.48
CA GLY A 9 15.62 -27.10 38.19
C GLY A 9 15.51 -26.05 37.08
N GLY A 10 16.32 -26.21 36.04
CA GLY A 10 16.18 -25.50 34.77
C GLY A 10 15.36 -26.34 33.80
N GLY A 11 14.06 -26.07 33.72
CA GLY A 11 13.20 -26.62 32.68
C GLY A 11 13.72 -26.24 31.30
N ASN A 12 13.90 -27.25 30.44
CA ASN A 12 14.26 -27.08 29.04
C ASN A 12 13.09 -26.38 28.32
N VAL A 13 13.17 -25.05 28.18
CA VAL A 13 12.20 -24.30 27.39
C VAL A 13 12.38 -24.71 25.92
N PRO A 14 11.38 -25.34 25.28
CA PRO A 14 11.49 -25.66 23.86
C PRO A 14 11.58 -24.35 23.09
N GLN A 15 12.73 -24.11 22.46
CA GLN A 15 12.94 -23.04 21.50
C GLN A 15 11.84 -23.13 20.42
N PRO A 16 11.19 -22.03 20.04
CA PRO A 16 10.16 -22.06 19.01
C PRO A 16 10.79 -22.50 17.68
N VAL A 17 10.39 -23.68 17.21
CA VAL A 17 10.79 -24.35 15.96
C VAL A 17 10.36 -23.62 14.66
N LEU A 18 10.07 -22.32 14.72
CA LEU A 18 9.50 -21.54 13.63
C LEU A 18 10.40 -20.43 13.06
N SER A 19 11.72 -20.45 13.29
CA SER A 19 12.62 -19.43 12.73
C SER A 19 13.53 -19.87 11.58
N THR A 20 13.55 -21.15 11.21
CA THR A 20 14.27 -21.59 10.01
C THR A 20 13.31 -21.65 8.83
N ARG A 21 12.90 -20.47 8.33
CA ARG A 21 12.37 -20.37 6.97
C ARG A 21 13.49 -20.79 6.04
N ARG A 22 13.50 -22.07 5.66
CA ARG A 22 14.45 -22.66 4.73
C ARG A 22 14.40 -21.79 3.48
N LYS A 23 15.50 -21.10 3.16
CA LYS A 23 15.67 -20.33 1.93
C LYS A 23 15.43 -21.34 0.80
N GLN A 24 14.23 -21.40 0.26
CA GLN A 24 13.95 -22.23 -0.91
C GLN A 24 14.88 -21.71 -2.00
N GLN A 25 15.83 -22.54 -2.39
CA GLN A 25 16.71 -22.23 -3.51
C GLN A 25 15.84 -22.38 -4.76
N LEU A 26 15.30 -21.24 -5.20
CA LEU A 26 14.55 -21.15 -6.44
C LEU A 26 15.54 -21.39 -7.59
N ASP A 27 15.10 -22.13 -8.62
CA ASP A 27 15.89 -22.41 -9.84
C ASP A 27 15.94 -21.20 -10.80
N VAL A 28 16.08 -20.00 -10.23
CA VAL A 28 16.04 -18.73 -10.95
C VAL A 28 17.18 -17.86 -10.46
N ASP A 29 17.97 -17.32 -11.39
CA ASP A 29 19.01 -16.35 -11.09
C ASP A 29 18.40 -14.94 -10.91
N PHE A 30 18.17 -14.56 -9.66
CA PHE A 30 17.67 -13.23 -9.33
C PHE A 30 18.78 -12.19 -9.35
N ARG A 31 18.59 -11.16 -10.18
CA ARG A 31 19.38 -9.93 -10.23
C ARG A 31 18.52 -8.78 -9.68
N CYS A 32 18.74 -8.43 -8.43
CA CYS A 32 17.93 -7.46 -7.71
C CYS A 32 18.58 -6.07 -7.80
N VAL A 33 17.87 -5.14 -8.43
CA VAL A 33 18.28 -3.73 -8.54
C VAL A 33 17.25 -2.87 -7.82
N PHE A 34 17.72 -1.94 -7.00
CA PHE A 34 16.89 -0.92 -6.36
C PHE A 34 17.21 0.44 -6.98
N LEU A 35 16.23 1.00 -7.70
CA LEU A 35 16.32 2.35 -8.23
C LEU A 35 16.11 3.34 -7.09
N CYS A 36 17.15 4.10 -6.76
CA CYS A 36 17.11 5.08 -5.68
C CYS A 36 17.28 6.49 -6.23
N PRO A 37 16.66 7.51 -5.62
CA PRO A 37 16.84 8.88 -6.06
C PRO A 37 18.28 9.35 -5.78
N GLU A 38 18.89 10.04 -6.75
CA GLU A 38 20.15 10.76 -6.52
C GLU A 38 19.99 11.90 -5.53
N ASP A 39 18.91 12.68 -5.68
CA ASP A 39 18.51 13.74 -4.74
C ASP A 39 17.14 13.44 -4.12
N ARG A 40 17.16 13.20 -2.81
CA ARG A 40 15.97 12.93 -2.01
C ARG A 40 15.01 14.12 -1.94
N ARG A 41 15.50 15.37 -2.02
CA ARG A 41 14.65 16.56 -1.99
C ARG A 41 13.90 16.71 -3.31
N ALA A 42 14.59 16.62 -4.45
CA ALA A 42 13.94 16.59 -5.75
C ALA A 42 12.95 15.41 -5.89
N TYR A 43 13.30 14.25 -5.34
CA TYR A 43 12.38 13.11 -5.29
C TYR A 43 11.11 13.39 -4.49
N PHE A 44 11.20 13.99 -3.30
CA PHE A 44 10.00 14.35 -2.54
C PHE A 44 9.16 15.42 -3.25
N HIS A 45 9.80 16.35 -3.97
CA HIS A 45 9.06 17.29 -4.79
C HIS A 45 8.28 16.58 -5.92
N ARG A 46 8.88 15.59 -6.59
CA ARG A 46 8.18 14.74 -7.57
C ARG A 46 7.05 13.93 -6.94
N VAL A 47 7.21 13.46 -5.70
CA VAL A 47 6.13 12.78 -4.96
C VAL A 47 4.96 13.73 -4.69
N ASP A 48 5.24 14.99 -4.33
CA ASP A 48 4.20 16.00 -4.15
C ASP A 48 3.47 16.27 -5.48
N ILE A 49 4.19 16.50 -6.58
CA ILE A 49 3.60 16.69 -7.93
C ILE A 49 2.72 15.49 -8.31
N ARG A 50 3.23 14.26 -8.19
CA ARG A 50 2.44 13.05 -8.47
C ARG A 50 1.18 12.96 -7.60
N SER A 51 1.28 13.41 -6.35
CA SER A 51 0.12 13.41 -5.45
C SER A 51 -0.95 14.41 -5.92
N GLU A 52 -0.54 15.56 -6.47
CA GLU A 52 -1.46 16.50 -7.13
C GLU A 52 -2.08 15.87 -8.39
N GLU A 53 -1.27 15.26 -9.25
CA GLU A 53 -1.74 14.56 -10.46
C GLU A 53 -2.75 13.46 -10.13
N LEU A 54 -2.56 12.72 -9.03
CA LEU A 54 -3.49 11.69 -8.57
C LEU A 54 -4.87 12.27 -8.24
N ILE A 55 -4.91 13.43 -7.60
CA ILE A 55 -6.18 14.13 -7.29
C ILE A 55 -6.82 14.65 -8.57
N LEU A 56 -6.04 15.32 -9.43
CA LEU A 56 -6.51 15.87 -10.70
C LEU A 56 -7.02 14.77 -11.65
N SER A 57 -6.46 13.56 -11.56
CA SER A 57 -6.90 12.38 -12.31
C SER A 57 -8.16 11.72 -11.75
N GLY A 58 -8.76 12.28 -10.69
CA GLY A 58 -10.07 11.85 -10.19
C GLY A 58 -10.05 10.83 -9.06
N LEU A 59 -9.02 10.82 -8.19
CA LEU A 59 -8.99 9.92 -7.01
C LEU A 59 -10.26 10.00 -6.15
N LEU A 60 -10.80 11.21 -5.92
CA LEU A 60 -12.00 11.40 -5.10
C LEU A 60 -13.24 10.82 -5.77
N GLU A 61 -13.37 11.03 -7.08
CA GLU A 61 -14.47 10.50 -7.89
C GLU A 61 -14.42 8.97 -7.95
N GLU A 62 -13.24 8.38 -8.16
CA GLU A 62 -13.06 6.93 -8.13
C GLU A 62 -13.38 6.36 -6.74
N THR A 63 -12.83 6.96 -5.68
CA THR A 63 -13.05 6.51 -4.30
C THR A 63 -14.52 6.55 -3.92
N SER A 64 -15.22 7.64 -4.26
CA SER A 64 -16.65 7.75 -3.97
C SER A 64 -17.46 6.69 -4.72
N LYS A 65 -17.19 6.45 -6.01
CA LYS A 65 -17.85 5.38 -6.78
C LYS A 65 -17.64 4.00 -6.18
N LEU A 66 -16.41 3.69 -5.75
CA LEU A 66 -16.09 2.39 -5.15
C LEU A 66 -16.78 2.19 -3.80
N LEU A 67 -16.86 3.25 -2.97
CA LEU A 67 -17.60 3.25 -1.72
C LEU A 67 -19.10 3.08 -1.97
N SER A 68 -19.64 3.87 -2.90
CA SER A 68 -21.04 3.88 -3.32
C SER A 68 -21.52 2.51 -3.81
N ALA A 69 -20.70 1.85 -4.62
CA ALA A 69 -20.97 0.51 -5.13
C ALA A 69 -20.78 -0.59 -4.08
N GLY A 70 -20.31 -0.27 -2.87
CA GLY A 70 -19.99 -1.26 -1.83
C GLY A 70 -18.82 -2.19 -2.18
N ILE A 71 -18.01 -1.84 -3.20
CA ILE A 71 -16.86 -2.65 -3.64
C ILE A 71 -15.74 -2.57 -2.61
N ILE A 72 -15.52 -1.38 -2.04
CA ILE A 72 -14.58 -1.19 -0.93
C ILE A 72 -15.36 -0.85 0.34
N SER A 73 -15.07 -1.60 1.41
CA SER A 73 -15.49 -1.28 2.76
C SER A 73 -14.32 -0.64 3.52
N GLY A 74 -14.61 0.14 4.56
CA GLY A 74 -13.58 0.82 5.36
C GLY A 74 -12.50 -0.12 5.93
N ASP A 75 -12.83 -1.40 6.13
CA ASP A 75 -11.91 -2.41 6.67
C ASP A 75 -11.14 -3.20 5.59
N SER A 76 -11.48 -3.02 4.32
CA SER A 76 -10.84 -3.73 3.21
C SER A 76 -9.37 -3.33 3.04
N MET A 77 -8.55 -4.24 2.50
CA MET A 77 -7.15 -3.93 2.19
C MET A 77 -7.04 -2.79 1.16
N ALA A 78 -7.98 -2.71 0.22
CA ALA A 78 -8.05 -1.62 -0.75
C ALA A 78 -8.29 -0.26 -0.08
N ALA A 79 -9.22 -0.18 0.88
CA ALA A 79 -9.49 1.05 1.63
C ALA A 79 -8.31 1.51 2.48
N ARG A 80 -7.41 0.60 2.90
CA ARG A 80 -6.22 0.93 3.68
C ARG A 80 -5.05 1.41 2.84
N ALA A 81 -5.13 1.34 1.51
CA ALA A 81 -4.09 1.84 0.63
C ALA A 81 -3.93 3.37 0.77
N ILE A 82 -2.70 3.85 0.60
CA ILE A 82 -2.38 5.28 0.64
C ILE A 82 -3.11 5.98 -0.52
N GLY A 83 -3.69 7.15 -0.26
CA GLY A 83 -4.62 7.81 -1.18
C GLY A 83 -6.05 7.49 -0.78
N TYR A 84 -6.48 6.23 -0.99
CA TYR A 84 -7.84 5.80 -0.67
C TYR A 84 -8.19 6.01 0.80
N LYS A 85 -7.33 5.62 1.73
CA LYS A 85 -7.60 5.80 3.16
C LYS A 85 -7.91 7.26 3.48
N GLN A 86 -7.04 8.17 3.05
CA GLN A 86 -7.20 9.60 3.32
C GLN A 86 -8.44 10.16 2.60
N ALA A 87 -8.72 9.71 1.38
CA ALA A 87 -9.87 10.16 0.61
C ALA A 87 -11.19 9.69 1.26
N ILE A 88 -11.25 8.45 1.74
CA ILE A 88 -12.39 7.91 2.49
C ILE A 88 -12.59 8.73 3.77
N ASP A 89 -11.54 8.95 4.55
CA ASP A 89 -11.60 9.75 5.78
C ASP A 89 -12.14 11.17 5.50
N TYR A 90 -11.66 11.80 4.42
CA TYR A 90 -12.08 13.14 4.01
C TYR A 90 -13.53 13.22 3.50
N LEU A 91 -13.93 12.29 2.62
CA LEU A 91 -15.26 12.26 2.01
C LEU A 91 -16.36 11.81 2.99
N THR A 92 -16.00 11.06 4.03
CA THR A 92 -16.95 10.56 5.03
C THR A 92 -16.95 11.36 6.33
N ARG A 93 -16.21 12.47 6.38
CA ARG A 93 -16.09 13.32 7.56
C ARG A 93 -17.46 13.85 8.04
N PRO A 94 -17.71 13.87 9.35
CA PRO A 94 -18.99 14.32 9.91
C PRO A 94 -19.20 15.83 9.73
N ASP A 95 -18.13 16.60 9.87
CA ASP A 95 -18.04 18.07 9.84
C ASP A 95 -17.93 18.66 8.42
N TYR A 96 -18.43 17.95 7.41
CA TYR A 96 -18.48 18.45 6.03
C TYR A 96 -19.16 19.81 5.92
N THR A 97 -18.44 20.72 5.28
CA THR A 97 -18.94 21.98 4.73
C THR A 97 -18.55 22.02 3.25
N PRO A 98 -19.44 22.52 2.36
CA PRO A 98 -19.10 22.71 0.95
C PRO A 98 -17.94 23.70 0.78
N GLN A 99 -17.10 23.50 -0.24
CA GLN A 99 -15.99 24.39 -0.58
C GLN A 99 -14.97 24.59 0.55
N ASP A 100 -14.81 23.59 1.40
CA ASP A 100 -13.89 23.62 2.54
C ASP A 100 -12.44 23.36 2.11
N SER A 101 -11.73 24.44 1.78
CA SER A 101 -10.30 24.41 1.41
C SER A 101 -9.41 23.95 2.55
N GLY A 102 -9.77 24.23 3.81
CA GLY A 102 -8.99 23.87 4.99
C GLY A 102 -8.93 22.36 5.17
N SER A 103 -10.10 21.70 5.22
CA SER A 103 -10.16 20.24 5.32
C SER A 103 -9.54 19.54 4.11
N PHE A 104 -9.70 20.10 2.91
CA PHE A 104 -9.06 19.58 1.71
C PHE A 104 -7.53 19.67 1.80
N GLY A 105 -6.99 20.81 2.24
CA GLY A 105 -5.57 21.00 2.46
C GLY A 105 -4.99 20.01 3.48
N ASP A 106 -5.70 19.77 4.58
CA ASP A 106 -5.31 18.78 5.58
C ASP A 106 -5.33 17.35 5.05
N PHE A 107 -6.38 16.98 4.32
CA PHE A 107 -6.45 15.71 3.59
C PHE A 107 -5.24 15.53 2.67
N PHE A 108 -4.96 16.52 1.83
CA PHE A 108 -3.88 16.47 0.85
C PHE A 108 -2.50 16.38 1.50
N ARG A 109 -2.28 17.16 2.57
CA ARG A 109 -1.06 17.12 3.40
C ARG A 109 -0.87 15.75 4.03
N MET A 110 -1.94 15.15 4.55
CA MET A 110 -1.89 13.84 5.19
C MET A 110 -1.60 12.73 4.18
N MET A 111 -2.22 12.77 3.00
CA MET A 111 -1.96 11.84 1.90
C MET A 111 -0.51 11.93 1.42
N SER A 112 -0.03 13.13 1.10
CA SER A 112 1.33 13.34 0.59
C SER A 112 2.40 12.96 1.62
N THR A 113 2.13 13.23 2.91
CA THR A 113 2.99 12.79 4.01
C THR A 113 3.03 11.27 4.14
N ALA A 114 1.88 10.59 4.02
CA ALA A 114 1.83 9.14 4.04
C ALA A 114 2.64 8.52 2.88
N THR A 115 2.54 9.09 1.67
CA THR A 115 3.33 8.67 0.51
C THR A 115 4.85 8.84 0.73
N ARG A 116 5.29 10.00 1.27
CA ARG A 116 6.70 10.24 1.60
C ARG A 116 7.24 9.32 2.70
N ASN A 117 6.41 9.03 3.71
CA ASN A 117 6.75 8.07 4.76
C ASN A 117 6.88 6.66 4.21
N TYR A 118 5.99 6.26 3.29
CA TYR A 118 6.05 4.98 2.62
C TYR A 118 7.34 4.85 1.79
N ALA A 119 7.70 5.85 0.99
CA ALA A 119 8.95 5.86 0.25
C ALA A 119 10.19 5.79 1.17
N THR A 120 10.14 6.45 2.32
CA THR A 120 11.19 6.36 3.34
C THR A 120 11.29 4.96 3.94
N GLN A 121 10.15 4.31 4.18
CA GLN A 121 10.10 2.95 4.70
C GLN A 121 10.58 1.93 3.66
N GLN A 122 10.27 2.12 2.37
CA GLN A 122 10.81 1.31 1.27
C GLN A 122 12.34 1.38 1.26
N LEU A 123 12.92 2.58 1.27
CA LEU A 123 14.36 2.76 1.34
C LEU A 123 14.97 2.10 2.59
N LYS A 124 14.33 2.24 3.76
CA LYS A 124 14.78 1.60 5.01
C LYS A 124 14.79 0.07 4.91
N TRP A 125 13.80 -0.51 4.22
CA TRP A 125 13.72 -1.95 3.96
C TRP A 125 14.86 -2.39 3.03
N PHE A 126 14.96 -1.82 1.83
CA PHE A 126 15.98 -2.22 0.85
C PHE A 126 17.41 -2.00 1.35
N ARG A 127 17.66 -0.97 2.17
CA ARG A 127 19.01 -0.71 2.72
C ARG A 127 19.52 -1.86 3.59
N LYS A 128 18.62 -2.63 4.21
CA LYS A 128 18.99 -3.79 5.04
C LYS A 128 19.21 -5.06 4.21
N ASP A 129 18.82 -5.06 2.94
CA ASP A 129 18.90 -6.22 2.08
C ASP A 129 20.16 -6.15 1.22
N ALA A 130 21.12 -7.03 1.52
CA ALA A 130 22.37 -7.12 0.79
C ALA A 130 22.22 -7.73 -0.62
N ALA A 131 21.04 -8.24 -0.98
CA ALA A 131 20.80 -8.79 -2.32
C ALA A 131 20.64 -7.71 -3.41
N PHE A 132 20.43 -6.45 -3.02
CA PHE A 132 20.13 -5.36 -3.95
C PHE A 132 21.35 -4.51 -4.29
N ILE A 133 21.60 -4.34 -5.58
CA ILE A 133 22.43 -3.26 -6.11
C ILE A 133 21.61 -1.97 -6.10
N PHE A 134 22.13 -0.92 -5.48
CA PHE A 134 21.55 0.40 -5.46
C PHE A 134 22.01 1.16 -6.69
N LEU A 135 21.04 1.60 -7.51
CA LEU A 135 21.28 2.36 -8.72
C LEU A 135 20.68 3.75 -8.56
N PRO A 136 21.51 4.79 -8.38
CA PRO A 136 21.06 6.17 -8.35
C PRO A 136 20.43 6.57 -9.68
N VAL A 137 19.29 7.28 -9.62
CA VAL A 137 18.52 7.77 -10.75
C VAL A 137 18.22 9.26 -10.55
N ALA A 138 18.53 10.05 -11.58
CA ALA A 138 18.18 11.47 -11.64
C ALA A 138 16.65 11.65 -11.79
N THR A 139 16.07 12.56 -10.99
CA THR A 139 14.62 12.83 -10.99
C THR A 139 14.20 13.93 -11.97
N THR A 140 15.16 14.62 -12.58
CA THR A 140 14.96 15.69 -13.58
C THR A 140 15.03 15.10 -14.99
N THR A 141 14.12 14.20 -15.35
CA THR A 141 13.99 13.82 -16.76
C THR A 141 13.10 14.84 -17.44
N THR A 142 13.74 15.85 -18.05
CA THR A 142 13.10 16.75 -19.00
C THR A 142 12.49 15.90 -20.11
N THR A 143 11.20 15.60 -20.00
CA THR A 143 10.43 15.05 -21.11
C THR A 143 9.82 16.27 -21.77
N THR A 144 10.63 17.01 -22.52
CA THR A 144 10.09 17.92 -23.53
C THR A 144 9.39 17.02 -24.54
N VAL A 145 8.07 17.03 -24.49
CA VAL A 145 7.20 16.60 -25.58
C VAL A 145 7.24 17.75 -26.58
N ASP A 146 8.35 17.86 -27.30
CA ASP A 146 8.38 18.63 -28.53
C ASP A 146 8.20 17.59 -29.63
N ASP A 147 7.00 17.61 -30.23
CA ASP A 147 6.57 16.84 -31.39
C ASP A 147 7.31 17.31 -32.66
N ASP A 148 8.64 17.33 -32.64
CA ASP A 148 9.47 17.54 -33.81
C ASP A 148 10.32 16.28 -34.08
N ASP A 149 9.88 15.53 -35.10
CA ASP A 149 10.66 14.54 -35.82
C ASP A 149 11.96 15.17 -36.36
N ASP A 150 13.09 15.06 -35.63
CA ASP A 150 14.51 15.07 -36.10
C ASP A 150 15.50 15.61 -35.03
N ASP A 151 15.55 15.06 -33.81
CA ASP A 151 16.62 15.42 -32.85
C ASP A 151 17.25 14.20 -32.16
N ASP A 152 18.52 13.94 -32.56
CA ASP A 152 19.45 12.95 -32.02
C ASP A 152 20.11 13.44 -30.70
N SER A 153 19.38 14.24 -29.91
CA SER A 153 19.86 14.77 -28.63
C SER A 153 19.52 13.84 -27.46
N PRO A 154 20.39 13.76 -26.43
CA PRO A 154 20.41 12.63 -25.52
C PRO A 154 19.18 12.66 -24.59
N ARG A 155 18.30 11.69 -24.77
CA ARG A 155 17.25 11.30 -23.81
C ARG A 155 17.89 10.67 -22.54
N GLY A 156 18.78 11.42 -21.90
CA GLY A 156 19.90 10.92 -21.11
C GLY A 156 19.51 10.11 -19.88
N GLY A 157 18.55 10.55 -19.06
CA GLY A 157 18.33 9.94 -17.75
C GLY A 157 17.69 8.54 -17.76
N VAL A 158 16.61 8.35 -18.53
CA VAL A 158 15.88 7.07 -18.56
C VAL A 158 16.64 6.01 -19.36
N HIS A 159 17.20 6.41 -20.51
CA HIS A 159 17.98 5.49 -21.35
C HIS A 159 19.27 5.05 -20.64
N GLU A 160 19.98 5.96 -19.97
CA GLU A 160 21.16 5.61 -19.18
C GLU A 160 20.81 4.65 -18.03
N THR A 161 19.73 4.92 -17.29
CA THR A 161 19.28 4.03 -16.21
C THR A 161 18.94 2.64 -16.74
N ARG A 162 18.21 2.57 -17.86
CA ARG A 162 17.88 1.32 -18.55
C ARG A 162 19.16 0.57 -18.94
N ASP A 163 20.12 1.26 -19.55
CA ASP A 163 21.34 0.64 -20.05
C ASP A 163 22.18 0.06 -18.91
N LYS A 164 22.28 0.77 -17.77
CA LYS A 164 22.89 0.25 -16.54
C LYS A 164 22.17 -0.99 -15.99
N VAL A 165 20.83 -1.01 -16.01
CA VAL A 165 20.07 -2.21 -15.59
C VAL A 165 20.31 -3.39 -16.53
N VAL A 166 20.36 -3.15 -17.84
CA VAL A 166 20.64 -4.18 -18.86
C VAL A 166 22.06 -4.72 -18.73
N GLU A 167 23.03 -3.85 -18.45
CA GLU A 167 24.41 -4.24 -18.14
C GLU A 167 24.45 -5.20 -16.95
N LEU A 168 23.84 -4.83 -15.82
CA LEU A 168 23.77 -5.66 -14.61
C LEU A 168 23.10 -7.02 -14.86
N TRP A 169 22.09 -7.06 -15.73
CA TRP A 169 21.41 -8.29 -16.10
C TRP A 169 22.28 -9.22 -16.96
N ARG A 170 23.13 -8.65 -17.83
CA ARG A 170 24.02 -9.41 -18.71
C ARG A 170 25.30 -9.91 -18.04
N LEU A 171 25.65 -9.38 -16.87
CA LEU A 171 26.86 -9.80 -16.14
C LEU A 171 26.83 -11.30 -15.80
N PRO A 172 27.97 -12.01 -15.90
CA PRO A 172 28.14 -13.32 -15.28
C PRO A 172 27.81 -13.27 -13.78
N ARG A 173 27.32 -14.38 -13.22
CA ARG A 173 26.88 -14.44 -11.82
C ARG A 173 27.96 -14.01 -10.84
N ALA A 174 29.21 -14.45 -11.07
CA ALA A 174 30.34 -14.10 -10.21
C ALA A 174 30.60 -12.59 -10.18
N GLU A 175 30.61 -11.93 -11.35
CA GLU A 175 30.84 -10.48 -11.46
C GLU A 175 29.73 -9.66 -10.80
N TYR A 176 28.48 -10.10 -10.93
CA TYR A 176 27.35 -9.47 -10.23
C TYR A 176 27.48 -9.58 -8.71
N GLU A 177 27.95 -10.72 -8.20
CA GLU A 177 28.21 -10.90 -6.77
C GLU A 177 29.38 -10.07 -6.24
N GLU A 178 30.39 -9.80 -7.07
CA GLU A 178 31.43 -8.83 -6.76
C GLU A 178 30.86 -7.41 -6.71
N ARG A 179 30.00 -7.05 -7.67
CA ARG A 179 29.37 -5.73 -7.70
C ARG A 179 28.49 -5.44 -6.48
N LEU A 180 27.85 -6.48 -5.90
CA LEU A 180 27.12 -6.35 -4.63
C LEU A 180 28.02 -5.99 -3.44
N LYS A 181 29.30 -6.38 -3.48
CA LYS A 181 30.30 -6.16 -2.42
C LYS A 181 31.13 -4.91 -2.61
N ASP A 182 30.96 -4.22 -3.74
CA ASP A 182 31.69 -3.01 -4.06
C ASP A 182 31.49 -1.95 -2.97
N ALA A 183 32.59 -1.28 -2.58
CA ALA A 183 32.55 -0.18 -1.61
C ALA A 183 31.60 0.94 -2.06
N SER A 184 31.44 1.14 -3.37
CA SER A 184 30.51 2.13 -3.93
C SER A 184 29.05 1.90 -3.48
N GLN A 185 28.67 0.64 -3.21
CA GLN A 185 27.32 0.30 -2.72
C GLN A 185 27.12 0.74 -1.28
N CYS A 186 28.17 0.69 -0.45
CA CYS A 186 28.13 1.23 0.91
C CYS A 186 27.97 2.75 0.87
N ASP A 187 28.78 3.42 0.04
CA ASP A 187 28.77 4.88 -0.10
C ASP A 187 27.40 5.41 -0.54
N ILE A 188 26.78 4.79 -1.54
CA ILE A 188 25.42 5.17 -2.00
C ILE A 188 24.40 5.04 -0.87
N ARG A 189 24.43 3.94 -0.12
CA ARG A 189 23.50 3.70 1.00
C ARG A 189 23.69 4.74 2.10
N ASP A 190 24.93 5.10 2.41
CA ASP A 190 25.25 6.09 3.44
C ASP A 190 24.88 7.51 3.00
N GLN A 191 25.09 7.86 1.73
CA GLN A 191 24.66 9.13 1.16
C GLN A 191 23.12 9.28 1.25
N LEU A 192 22.36 8.23 0.93
CA LEU A 192 20.89 8.24 1.05
C LEU A 192 20.41 8.44 2.49
N VAL A 193 21.14 7.91 3.48
CA VAL A 193 20.88 8.13 4.91
C VAL A 193 21.24 9.56 5.30
N ALA A 194 22.37 10.08 4.85
CA ALA A 194 22.81 11.45 5.12
C ALA A 194 21.80 12.47 4.57
N GLN A 195 21.36 12.30 3.31
CA GLN A 195 20.28 13.12 2.74
C GLN A 195 18.99 13.00 3.56
N GLY A 196 18.64 11.82 4.04
CA GLY A 196 17.46 11.64 4.92
C GLY A 196 17.50 12.50 6.19
N LYS A 197 18.69 12.75 6.76
CA LYS A 197 18.83 13.59 7.97
C LYS A 197 18.57 15.06 7.69
N THR A 198 18.82 15.56 6.48
CA THR A 198 18.57 16.96 6.09
C THR A 198 17.10 17.22 5.75
N MET A 199 16.28 16.17 5.62
CA MET A 199 14.87 16.27 5.21
C MET A 199 13.90 16.69 6.33
N ARG A 200 14.36 16.86 7.59
CA ARG A 200 13.49 17.27 8.70
C ARG A 200 12.75 18.60 8.43
N THR A 201 13.35 19.46 7.62
CA THR A 201 12.82 20.79 7.25
C THR A 201 12.12 20.81 5.88
N TYR A 202 11.84 19.64 5.29
CA TYR A 202 11.14 19.59 4.02
C TYR A 202 9.70 20.09 4.16
N ALA A 203 9.38 21.19 3.47
CA ALA A 203 8.04 21.70 3.31
C ALA A 203 7.45 21.18 1.99
N GLN A 204 6.18 20.81 2.02
CA GLN A 204 5.44 20.41 0.83
C GLN A 204 5.40 21.55 -0.19
N LYS A 205 5.56 21.22 -1.47
CA LYS A 205 5.51 22.20 -2.56
C LYS A 205 4.36 21.86 -3.51
N LEU A 206 3.40 22.76 -3.63
CA LEU A 206 2.27 22.68 -4.55
C LEU A 206 2.63 23.33 -5.88
N THR A 207 2.24 22.69 -6.98
CA THR A 207 2.56 23.15 -8.35
C THR A 207 1.30 23.45 -9.16
N HIS A 208 0.29 22.58 -9.07
CA HIS A 208 -0.98 22.65 -9.80
C HIS A 208 -2.16 23.03 -8.88
N LEU A 209 -2.14 22.57 -7.63
CA LEU A 209 -3.21 22.77 -6.65
C LEU A 209 -2.93 23.93 -5.70
N SER A 210 -2.35 25.03 -6.21
CA SER A 210 -2.21 26.24 -5.41
C SER A 210 -3.58 26.79 -5.01
N GLU A 211 -3.67 27.34 -3.80
CA GLU A 211 -4.91 27.89 -3.27
C GLU A 211 -5.43 29.01 -4.18
N GLY A 212 -6.70 28.92 -4.56
CA GLY A 212 -7.35 29.87 -5.48
C GLY A 212 -7.11 29.62 -6.98
N SER A 213 -6.36 28.58 -7.37
CA SER A 213 -6.26 28.18 -8.78
C SER A 213 -7.55 27.54 -9.30
N ASP A 214 -7.77 27.58 -10.63
CA ASP A 214 -8.91 26.93 -11.28
C ASP A 214 -8.94 25.42 -11.01
N CYS A 215 -7.77 24.79 -11.01
CA CYS A 215 -7.60 23.37 -10.67
C CYS A 215 -8.04 23.10 -9.23
N HIS A 216 -7.62 23.94 -8.28
CA HIS A 216 -8.02 23.82 -6.88
C HIS A 216 -9.54 23.96 -6.71
N GLN A 217 -10.15 24.96 -7.35
CA GLN A 217 -11.60 25.20 -7.29
C GLN A 217 -12.41 24.06 -7.92
N SER A 218 -11.94 23.52 -9.05
CA SER A 218 -12.55 22.37 -9.71
C SER A 218 -12.54 21.13 -8.82
N VAL A 219 -11.41 20.86 -8.16
CA VAL A 219 -11.27 19.72 -7.24
C VAL A 219 -12.16 19.87 -6.00
N LEU A 220 -12.29 21.06 -5.42
CA LEU A 220 -13.22 21.28 -4.30
C LEU A 220 -14.67 21.02 -4.72
N THR A 221 -15.06 21.47 -5.90
CA THR A 221 -16.39 21.20 -6.46
C THR A 221 -16.62 19.70 -6.66
N GLN A 222 -15.62 18.98 -7.18
CA GLN A 222 -15.68 17.52 -7.31
C GLN A 222 -15.78 16.84 -5.93
N ALA A 223 -15.03 17.31 -4.94
CA ALA A 223 -15.06 16.78 -3.58
C ALA A 223 -16.45 16.91 -2.94
N ASP A 224 -17.10 18.06 -3.14
CA ASP A 224 -18.47 18.30 -2.67
C ASP A 224 -19.45 17.31 -3.31
N GLN A 225 -19.41 17.18 -4.65
CA GLN A 225 -20.24 16.21 -5.38
C GLN A 225 -20.04 14.76 -4.91
N CYS A 226 -18.78 14.38 -4.68
CA CYS A 226 -18.42 13.05 -4.17
C CYS A 226 -18.97 12.81 -2.76
N THR A 227 -18.87 13.81 -1.89
CA THR A 227 -19.33 13.74 -0.50
C THR A 227 -20.85 13.66 -0.43
N GLU A 228 -21.54 14.47 -1.23
CA GLU A 228 -23.00 14.46 -1.35
C GLU A 228 -23.53 13.12 -1.86
N ARG A 229 -22.87 12.53 -2.87
CA ARG A 229 -23.18 11.18 -3.38
C ARG A 229 -23.16 10.14 -2.25
N ILE A 230 -22.06 10.08 -1.50
CA ILE A 230 -21.91 9.12 -0.39
C ILE A 230 -22.97 9.35 0.70
N ARG A 231 -23.27 10.63 1.01
CA ARG A 231 -24.28 10.98 2.02
C ARG A 231 -25.69 10.59 1.58
N ALA A 232 -26.06 10.86 0.33
CA ALA A 232 -27.36 10.49 -0.22
C ALA A 232 -27.58 8.96 -0.18
N GLU A 233 -26.55 8.19 -0.51
CA GLU A 233 -26.63 6.73 -0.48
C GLU A 233 -26.65 6.16 0.93
N ARG A 234 -25.90 6.73 1.89
CA ARG A 234 -26.03 6.35 3.30
C ARG A 234 -27.44 6.58 3.86
N ILE A 235 -28.12 7.62 3.41
CA ILE A 235 -29.52 7.90 3.78
C ILE A 235 -30.46 6.84 3.19
N THR A 236 -30.22 6.38 1.96
CA THR A 236 -31.04 5.34 1.31
C THR A 236 -30.79 3.93 1.85
N LEU A 237 -29.58 3.64 2.34
CA LEU A 237 -29.21 2.37 3.00
C LEU A 237 -29.51 2.32 4.50
N ALA A 238 -29.98 3.40 5.13
CA ALA A 238 -30.41 3.35 6.51
C ALA A 238 -31.59 2.36 6.65
N PRO A 239 -31.55 1.42 7.62
CA PRO A 239 -32.61 0.42 7.75
C PRO A 239 -33.92 1.15 8.02
N LYS A 240 -34.93 0.93 7.16
CA LYS A 240 -36.32 1.26 7.47
C LYS A 240 -36.61 0.70 8.86
N THR A 241 -36.84 1.58 9.81
CA THR A 241 -37.12 1.29 11.21
C THR A 241 -38.19 0.19 11.26
N SER A 242 -37.78 -1.04 11.58
CA SER A 242 -38.74 -2.10 11.92
C SER A 242 -39.38 -1.65 13.22
N ALA A 243 -40.66 -1.26 13.14
CA ALA A 243 -41.47 -0.96 14.31
C ALA A 243 -41.34 -2.11 15.32
N ILE A 244 -40.72 -1.81 16.45
CA ILE A 244 -40.71 -2.71 17.61
C ILE A 244 -42.12 -2.68 18.16
N VAL A 245 -42.91 -3.70 17.84
CA VAL A 245 -44.12 -4.04 18.57
C VAL A 245 -43.68 -4.61 19.93
N PRO A 246 -44.11 -4.05 21.07
CA PRO A 246 -43.73 -4.60 22.37
C PRO A 246 -44.43 -5.95 22.59
N PRO A 247 -43.76 -6.97 23.13
CA PRO A 247 -44.43 -8.23 23.46
C PRO A 247 -45.27 -8.04 24.72
N SER A 248 -46.56 -8.36 24.59
CA SER A 248 -47.53 -8.40 25.68
C SER A 248 -47.21 -9.54 26.64
N ALA A 249 -47.36 -9.28 27.94
CA ALA A 249 -47.03 -10.20 29.02
C ALA A 249 -48.09 -11.30 29.16
N HIS A 250 -47.69 -12.57 29.11
CA HIS A 250 -48.45 -13.67 29.72
C HIS A 250 -47.52 -14.69 30.39
N SER A 251 -47.67 -14.77 31.71
CA SER A 251 -47.18 -15.81 32.61
C SER A 251 -48.06 -17.07 32.49
N HIS A 252 -47.47 -18.27 32.38
CA HIS A 252 -47.62 -19.37 33.36
C HIS A 252 -47.20 -20.76 32.83
N ALA A 253 -46.51 -21.49 33.71
CA ALA A 253 -46.60 -22.92 34.01
C ALA A 253 -45.87 -23.99 33.15
N MET A 254 -44.85 -24.60 33.78
CA MET A 254 -44.45 -26.03 33.72
C MET A 254 -45.50 -26.91 34.45
N PRO A 255 -45.61 -28.26 34.28
CA PRO A 255 -44.52 -29.28 34.30
C PRO A 255 -44.83 -30.57 33.43
N PRO A 256 -44.38 -31.82 33.73
CA PRO A 256 -43.02 -32.39 33.59
C PRO A 256 -42.94 -33.72 32.77
N GLY A 257 -41.70 -34.12 32.41
CA GLY A 257 -41.20 -35.51 32.49
C GLY A 257 -41.45 -36.52 31.35
N LEU A 258 -40.37 -36.96 30.67
CA LEU A 258 -39.99 -38.37 30.39
C LEU A 258 -38.62 -38.40 29.66
N SER A 259 -37.80 -39.39 30.00
CA SER A 259 -36.34 -39.49 29.76
C SER A 259 -35.97 -40.29 28.47
N PRO A 260 -34.68 -40.61 28.17
CA PRO A 260 -34.02 -40.35 26.88
C PRO A 260 -33.79 -41.62 26.03
N PRO A 261 -33.04 -41.55 24.90
CA PRO A 261 -31.74 -42.23 24.97
C PRO A 261 -30.56 -41.63 24.13
N THR A 262 -29.38 -41.94 24.66
CA THR A 262 -28.10 -42.32 24.03
C THR A 262 -27.26 -41.34 23.21
N THR A 263 -26.16 -40.97 23.88
CA THR A 263 -24.80 -40.64 23.41
C THR A 263 -24.32 -41.42 22.18
N THR A 264 -23.73 -40.72 21.22
CA THR A 264 -22.66 -41.27 20.37
C THR A 264 -21.59 -40.20 20.18
N THR A 265 -20.43 -40.47 20.75
CA THR A 265 -19.18 -39.73 20.62
C THR A 265 -18.55 -40.10 19.27
N ALA A 266 -18.25 -39.12 18.43
CA ALA A 266 -17.39 -39.30 17.26
C ALA A 266 -16.32 -38.19 17.23
N THR A 267 -15.08 -38.63 17.04
CA THR A 267 -13.80 -37.90 17.04
C THR A 267 -13.60 -37.01 15.82
N PRO A 268 -12.70 -36.01 15.85
CA PRO A 268 -12.48 -35.09 14.74
C PRO A 268 -11.36 -35.60 13.83
N GLU A 269 -11.71 -36.29 12.75
CA GLU A 269 -10.77 -36.57 11.65
C GLU A 269 -11.53 -36.74 10.33
N GLU A 270 -12.12 -35.67 9.80
CA GLU A 270 -12.64 -35.65 8.41
C GLU A 270 -12.97 -34.22 7.92
N ALA A 271 -11.95 -33.35 7.88
CA ALA A 271 -12.06 -32.03 7.27
C ALA A 271 -10.91 -31.75 6.29
N VAL A 272 -10.57 -32.73 5.45
CA VAL A 272 -9.69 -32.53 4.28
C VAL A 272 -10.08 -33.52 3.18
N ALA A 273 -11.02 -33.16 2.30
CA ALA A 273 -11.09 -33.58 0.89
C ALA A 273 -12.46 -33.26 0.27
N SER A 274 -12.74 -31.99 -0.02
CA SER A 274 -13.77 -31.64 -1.00
C SER A 274 -13.63 -30.18 -1.43
N PHE A 275 -12.62 -29.88 -2.24
CA PHE A 275 -12.72 -28.87 -3.31
C PHE A 275 -11.47 -28.93 -4.19
N THR A 276 -11.50 -29.76 -5.23
CA THR A 276 -10.57 -29.65 -6.35
C THR A 276 -11.37 -29.36 -7.61
N ARG A 277 -10.94 -28.29 -8.31
CA ARG A 277 -11.25 -27.91 -9.70
C ARG A 277 -12.63 -27.32 -10.00
N GLN A 278 -12.65 -25.99 -10.16
CA GLN A 278 -13.05 -25.34 -11.43
C GLN A 278 -12.60 -23.87 -11.42
N THR A 279 -11.52 -23.58 -12.13
CA THR A 279 -11.09 -22.23 -12.51
C THR A 279 -11.83 -21.82 -13.80
N PRO A 280 -12.48 -20.64 -13.86
CA PRO A 280 -12.98 -20.08 -15.11
C PRO A 280 -11.83 -19.53 -15.96
N ALA A 281 -11.97 -19.66 -17.28
CA ALA A 281 -11.02 -19.25 -18.30
C ALA A 281 -10.84 -17.71 -18.40
N ASP A 282 -9.61 -17.31 -18.72
CA ASP A 282 -9.14 -15.95 -18.98
C ASP A 282 -9.65 -15.42 -20.34
N PRO A 283 -10.27 -14.23 -20.43
CA PRO A 283 -10.85 -13.69 -21.66
C PRO A 283 -9.90 -12.80 -22.52
N ARG A 284 -8.57 -12.98 -22.52
CA ARG A 284 -7.66 -12.14 -23.35
C ARG A 284 -6.82 -12.88 -24.38
N ASN A 285 -7.41 -13.83 -25.10
CA ASN A 285 -6.78 -14.34 -26.33
C ASN A 285 -7.80 -14.42 -27.48
N ARG A 286 -8.09 -13.27 -28.09
CA ARG A 286 -8.87 -13.20 -29.33
C ARG A 286 -8.58 -11.93 -30.13
N ILE A 287 -7.37 -11.77 -30.63
CA ILE A 287 -7.10 -10.94 -31.81
C ILE A 287 -6.01 -11.65 -32.62
N ASP A 288 -6.42 -12.20 -33.76
CA ASP A 288 -5.68 -12.43 -35.02
C ASP A 288 -6.07 -13.75 -35.67
N GLN A 289 -7.07 -13.67 -36.55
CA GLN A 289 -7.17 -14.42 -37.81
C GLN A 289 -8.42 -13.97 -38.57
N LYS A 290 -8.20 -13.12 -39.59
CA LYS A 290 -8.95 -13.06 -40.83
C LYS A 290 -8.01 -12.61 -41.94
#